data_AF-A0A1P8UVR3-F1
#
_entry.id   AF-A0A1P8UVR3-F1
#
_cell.length_a   1.000
_cell.length_b   1.000
_cell.length_c   1.000
_cell.angle_alpha   90.00
_cell.angle_beta   90.00
_cell.angle_gamma   90.00
#
_symmetry.space_group_name_H-M   'P 1'
#
loop_
_entity.id
_entity.type
_entity.pdbx_description
1 polymer ?
#
loop_
_entity_poly.entity_id
_entity_poly.type
_entity_poly.pdbx_seq_one_letter_code
_entity_poly.pdbx_strand_id
1 'polypeptide(L)' 'MIFAVGFVAFFIGLMIYNARHRGRRQCRWRAYRQGEGSTRWTCVHCGARVEGEAGKPPTVCLRDHS' A
#
# COMPACT_ATOMS: atom_id res chain seq x y z
N MET A 1 -15.85 -20.38 27.63
CA MET A 1 -15.54 -20.73 26.22
C MET A 1 -15.95 -19.63 25.25
N ILE A 2 -17.18 -19.09 25.31
CA ILE A 2 -17.64 -17.97 24.45
C ILE A 2 -16.72 -16.74 24.52
N PHE A 3 -16.30 -16.32 25.72
CA PHE A 3 -15.38 -15.20 25.88
C PHE A 3 -14.01 -15.41 25.22
N ALA A 4 -13.47 -16.63 25.29
CA ALA A 4 -12.19 -16.95 24.67
C ALA A 4 -12.30 -16.91 23.13
N VAL A 5 -13.39 -17.43 22.56
CA VAL A 5 -13.65 -17.37 21.12
C VAL A 5 -13.84 -15.93 20.65
N GLY A 6 -14.61 -15.12 21.38
CA GLY A 6 -14.82 -13.71 21.06
C GLY A 6 -13.52 -12.89 21.11
N PHE A 7 -12.65 -13.16 22.09
CA PHE A 7 -11.37 -12.50 22.22
C PHE A 7 -10.43 -12.83 21.04
N VAL A 8 -10.33 -14.12 20.68
CA VAL A 8 -9.52 -14.54 19.52
C VAL A 8 -10.04 -13.91 18.23
N ALA A 9 -11.36 -13.92 18.00
CA ALA A 9 -11.97 -13.30 16.82
C ALA A 9 -11.69 -11.79 16.76
N PHE A 10 -11.76 -11.09 17.90
CA PHE A 10 -11.45 -9.67 17.99
C PHE A 10 -10.00 -9.36 17.58
N PHE A 11 -9.04 -10.12 18.09
CA PHE A 11 -7.62 -9.95 17.73
C PHE A 11 -7.35 -10.24 16.25
N ILE A 12 -7.97 -11.29 15.69
CA ILE A 12 -7.86 -11.60 14.26
C ILE A 12 -8.41 -10.43 13.43
N GLY A 13 -9.59 -9.91 13.77
CA GLY A 13 -10.17 -8.75 13.10
C GLY A 13 -9.27 -7.51 13.17
N LEU A 14 -8.69 -7.24 14.33
CA LEU A 14 -7.78 -6.10 14.54
C LEU A 14 -6.47 -6.26 13.76
N MET A 15 -5.97 -7.49 13.65
CA MET A 15 -4.77 -7.81 12.86
C MET A 15 -5.03 -7.63 11.35
N ILE A 16 -6.18 -8.07 10.84
CA ILE A 16 -6.60 -7.86 9.45
C ILE A 16 -6.80 -6.38 9.16
N TYR A 17 -7.48 -5.64 10.04
CA TYR A 17 -7.71 -4.21 9.91
C TYR A 17 -6.39 -3.44 9.84
N ASN A 18 -5.45 -3.74 10.75
CA ASN A 18 -4.12 -3.14 10.72
C ASN A 18 -3.33 -3.56 9.47
N ALA A 19 -3.39 -4.83 9.06
CA ALA A 19 -2.72 -5.29 7.84
C ALA A 19 -3.23 -4.55 6.60
N ARG A 20 -4.55 -4.36 6.49
CA ARG A 20 -5.21 -3.66 5.38
C ARG A 20 -4.90 -2.17 5.36
N HIS A 21 -4.75 -1.53 6.52
CA HIS A 21 -4.51 -0.08 6.60
C HIS A 21 -3.06 0.35 6.80
N ARG A 22 -2.13 -0.58 7.03
CA ARG A 22 -0.67 -0.33 7.11
C ARG A 22 -0.13 0.34 5.84
N GLY A 23 -0.71 0.05 4.68
CA GLY A 23 -0.24 0.60 3.40
C GLY A 23 -0.40 2.11 3.26
N ARG A 24 -1.36 2.75 3.93
CA ARG A 24 -1.69 4.16 3.65
C ARG A 24 -0.76 5.18 4.31
N ARG A 25 -0.02 4.81 5.37
CA ARG A 25 0.77 5.75 6.19
C ARG A 25 2.25 5.86 5.82
N GLN A 26 2.76 4.97 4.98
CA GLN A 26 4.21 4.89 4.68
C GLN A 26 4.51 4.74 3.19
N CYS A 27 3.58 5.06 2.29
CA CYS A 27 3.88 4.90 0.87
C CYS A 27 4.97 5.89 0.43
N ARG A 28 6.14 5.31 0.14
CA ARG A 28 7.32 6.01 -0.34
C ARG A 28 7.52 5.62 -1.80
N TRP A 29 7.13 6.54 -2.68
CA TRP A 29 7.25 6.36 -4.12
C TRP A 29 8.67 6.62 -4.60
N ARG A 30 9.18 5.73 -5.44
CA ARG A 30 10.47 5.88 -6.11
C ARG A 30 10.23 5.97 -7.61
N ALA A 31 10.72 7.03 -8.23
CA ALA A 31 10.68 7.21 -9.67
C ALA A 31 11.79 6.42 -10.33
N TYR A 32 11.41 5.64 -11.34
CA TYR A 32 12.29 5.02 -12.32
C TYR A 32 11.97 5.65 -13.67
N ARG A 33 12.90 6.44 -14.21
CA ARG A 33 12.76 6.96 -15.56
C ARG A 33 12.81 5.78 -16.52
N GLN A 34 11.74 5.57 -17.28
CA GLN A 34 11.80 4.75 -18.48
C GLN A 34 12.01 5.71 -19.66
N GLY A 35 12.70 5.24 -20.70
CA GLY A 35 12.94 6.05 -21.89
C GLY A 35 11.63 6.59 -22.48
N GLU A 36 11.73 7.69 -23.24
CA GLU A 36 10.58 8.38 -23.86
C GLU A 36 9.58 9.06 -22.91
N GLY A 37 10.05 9.63 -21.80
CA GLY A 37 9.27 10.61 -21.02
C GLY A 37 8.26 10.00 -20.04
N SER A 38 8.12 8.67 -20.01
CA SER A 38 7.33 7.97 -19.00
C SER A 38 8.16 7.70 -17.73
N THR A 39 7.58 7.96 -16.56
CA THR A 39 8.20 7.62 -15.28
C THR A 39 7.39 6.53 -14.61
N ARG A 40 8.04 5.41 -14.35
CA ARG A 40 7.46 4.33 -13.56
C ARG A 40 7.68 4.64 -12.08
N TRP A 41 6.59 4.86 -11.37
CA TRP A 41 6.58 5.04 -9.93
C TRP A 41 6.37 3.69 -9.27
N THR A 42 7.30 3.28 -8.41
CA THR A 42 7.17 2.05 -7.62
C THR A 42 7.25 2.40 -6.13
N CYS A 43 6.27 1.94 -5.35
CA CYS A 43 6.30 2.11 -3.90
C CYS A 43 7.28 1.13 -3.27
N VAL A 44 8.25 1.64 -2.50
CA VAL A 44 9.29 0.82 -1.85
C VAL A 44 8.72 -0.02 -0.69
N HIS A 45 7.60 0.38 -0.11
CA HIS A 45 6.99 -0.31 1.03
C HIS A 45 5.98 -1.40 0.64
N CYS A 46 5.20 -1.20 -0.43
CA CYS A 46 4.15 -2.15 -0.84
C CYS A 46 4.37 -2.77 -2.22
N GLY A 47 5.30 -2.25 -3.02
CA GLY A 47 5.55 -2.75 -4.37
C GLY A 47 4.53 -2.32 -5.43
N ALA A 48 3.52 -1.52 -5.07
CA ALA A 48 2.57 -0.95 -6.04
C ALA A 48 3.32 -0.18 -7.14
N ARG A 49 2.88 -0.36 -8.40
CA ARG A 49 3.49 0.27 -9.58
C ARG A 49 2.45 1.09 -10.31
N VAL A 50 2.85 2.25 -10.81
CA VAL A 50 2.03 3.08 -11.68
C VAL A 50 2.94 3.81 -12.67
N GLU A 51 2.46 3.94 -13.90
CA GLU A 51 3.12 4.72 -14.93
C GLU A 51 2.51 6.12 -14.92
N GLY A 52 3.35 7.15 -14.96
CA GLY A 52 2.90 8.52 -14.94
C GLY A 52 3.98 9.48 -15.43
N GLU A 53 3.66 10.77 -15.36
CA GLU A 53 4.58 11.82 -15.76
C GLU A 53 5.79 11.92 -14.81
N ALA A 54 6.92 12.32 -15.39
CA ALA A 54 8.10 12.66 -14.62
C ALA A 54 7.81 13.83 -13.66
N GLY A 55 8.15 13.66 -12.38
CA GLY A 55 8.01 14.72 -11.38
C GLY A 55 6.66 14.79 -10.66
N LYS A 56 5.65 14.00 -11.06
CA LYS A 56 4.36 13.90 -10.34
C LYS A 56 4.22 12.55 -9.63
N PRO A 57 4.69 12.42 -8.37
CA PRO A 57 4.46 11.21 -7.60
C PRO A 57 2.97 11.04 -7.27
N PRO A 58 2.48 9.79 -7.14
CA PRO A 58 1.11 9.53 -6.72
C PRO A 58 0.88 10.01 -5.27
N THR A 59 -0.19 10.76 -5.05
CA THR A 59 -0.59 11.26 -3.71
C THR A 59 -1.28 10.20 -2.86
N VAL A 60 -1.74 9.12 -3.48
CA VAL A 60 -2.40 7.99 -2.83
C VAL A 60 -1.62 6.70 -3.04
N CYS A 61 -1.72 5.77 -2.10
CA CYS A 61 -1.10 4.47 -2.26
C CYS A 61 -2.00 3.54 -3.09
N LEU A 62 -1.52 3.10 -4.25
CA LEU A 62 -2.25 2.25 -5.19
C LEU A 62 -2.16 0.75 -4.85
N ARG A 63 -1.87 0.38 -3.59
CA ARG A 63 -1.74 -1.03 -3.17
C ARG A 63 -3.01 -1.84 -3.41
N ASP A 64 -4.17 -1.23 -3.17
CA ASP A 64 -5.47 -1.88 -3.31
C ASP A 64 -6.09 -1.69 -4.70
N HIS A 65 -5.37 -1.04 -5.63
CA HIS A 65 -5.81 -0.73 -6.99
C HIS A 65 -5.00 -1.50 -8.06
N SER A 66 -4.19 -2.48 -7.65
CA SER A 66 -3.38 -3.34 -8.53
C SER A 66 -4.07 -4.65 -8.87
#